data_AF-A0A7M2QRJ5-F1
#
_entry.id   AF-A0A7M2QRJ5-F1
#
_cell.length_a   1.000
_cell.length_b   1.000
_cell.length_c   1.000
_cell.angle_alpha   90.00
_cell.angle_beta   90.00
_cell.angle_gamma   90.00
#
_symmetry.space_group_name_H-M   'P 1'
#
loop_
_entity.id
_entity.type
_entity.pdbx_description
1 polymer ?
#
loop_
_entity_poly.entity_id
_entity_poly.type
_entity_poly.pdbx_seq_one_letter_code
_entity_poly.pdbx_strand_id
1 'polypeptide(L)'
;MAITIAQSAYDDRVNKTQVQLDAATAELDSALTNFEGKIIKAGDTTALTTAITEATNLYRNTVEGVEIGQNVKGSKATLKEAIDVAELVVTNSANKTNQQLADAKAALDLAVVAFENSKVTALTGLLNVTVTSAGVDRSNHIKLENDETLVLTSSDSTKAAATVSNDSSGIAIVTGVAVGGPIKITAQVKKDGQVIKAGTFNVTVVPMAITSKIITNFDFSTVNGTQAKLVSKPVTLSDFTGERKDFTIVIGTDRIPIYVSWALSTDFSKGASMGSVVESHIQDFYYKKGGANGILNRPIAAFGFEDTFQISAFQPGSASSFTLEGADWSYFFEQSSGLGTDTDTSKNRTFTISDGTTTANIQLTSNFVTIDDMVNHINKRLINTGVNAQAEKVSAAQFKITSTSSTGNIIIDGVNKADFFE
;
A
#
# COMPACT_ATOMS: atom_id res chain seq x y z
N MET A 1 70.33 -14.09 64.28
CA MET A 1 70.64 -13.52 65.61
C MET A 1 70.32 -14.52 66.72
N ALA A 2 69.06 -14.97 66.88
CA ALA A 2 68.69 -15.96 67.90
C ALA A 2 69.45 -17.31 67.79
N ILE A 3 69.64 -17.85 66.57
CA ILE A 3 70.46 -19.07 66.35
C ILE A 3 71.89 -18.88 66.86
N THR A 4 72.49 -17.72 66.61
CA THR A 4 73.85 -17.41 67.04
C THR A 4 73.94 -17.28 68.57
N ILE A 5 72.95 -16.66 69.20
CA ILE A 5 72.87 -16.53 70.68
C ILE A 5 72.73 -17.90 71.34
N ALA A 6 71.85 -18.76 70.83
CA ALA A 6 71.69 -20.13 71.32
C ALA A 6 72.97 -20.97 71.12
N GLN A 7 73.62 -20.86 69.96
CA GLN A 7 74.87 -21.56 69.67
C GLN A 7 76.01 -21.11 70.61
N SER A 8 76.17 -19.79 70.82
CA SER A 8 77.17 -19.25 71.76
C SER A 8 76.91 -19.68 73.20
N ALA A 9 75.64 -19.77 73.63
CA ALA A 9 75.28 -20.27 74.95
C ALA A 9 75.59 -21.77 75.11
N TYR A 10 75.39 -22.58 74.05
CA TYR A 10 75.70 -24.00 74.03
C TYR A 10 77.21 -24.29 74.01
N ASP A 11 77.98 -23.53 73.24
CA ASP A 11 79.43 -23.68 73.13
C ASP A 11 80.12 -23.34 74.46
N ASP A 12 79.60 -22.36 75.21
CA ASP A 12 80.07 -21.94 76.53
C ASP A 12 79.29 -22.58 77.69
N ARG A 13 78.55 -23.66 77.46
CA ARG A 13 77.59 -24.24 78.44
C ARG A 13 78.19 -24.61 79.80
N VAL A 14 79.49 -24.95 79.85
CA VAL A 14 80.19 -25.30 81.09
C VAL A 14 80.41 -24.10 82.02
N ASN A 15 80.30 -22.87 81.49
CA ASN A 15 80.45 -21.62 82.23
C ASN A 15 79.13 -20.84 82.38
N LYS A 16 77.99 -21.44 82.00
CA LYS A 16 76.66 -20.83 82.08
C LYS A 16 75.86 -21.38 83.24
N THR A 17 75.01 -20.55 83.82
CA THR A 17 73.98 -21.00 84.77
C THR A 17 72.80 -21.60 84.01
N GLN A 18 72.03 -22.46 84.68
CA GLN A 18 70.81 -23.02 84.11
C GLN A 18 69.87 -21.92 83.60
N VAL A 19 69.72 -20.83 84.36
CA VAL A 19 68.89 -19.67 83.97
C VAL A 19 69.36 -19.02 82.65
N GLN A 20 70.67 -18.98 82.40
CA GLN A 20 71.20 -18.42 81.15
C GLN A 20 70.97 -19.35 79.96
N LEU A 21 71.08 -20.66 80.15
CA LEU A 21 70.76 -21.66 79.12
C LEU A 21 69.25 -21.69 78.82
N ASP A 22 68.41 -21.58 79.84
CA ASP A 22 66.95 -21.50 79.72
C ASP A 22 66.52 -20.23 78.97
N ALA A 23 67.14 -19.08 79.28
CA ALA A 23 66.87 -17.82 78.60
C ALA A 23 67.22 -17.87 77.09
N ALA A 24 68.38 -18.45 76.75
CA ALA A 24 68.79 -18.64 75.35
C ALA A 24 67.85 -19.61 74.60
N THR A 25 67.34 -20.63 75.28
CA THR A 25 66.35 -21.57 74.74
C THR A 25 65.02 -20.87 74.47
N ALA A 26 64.51 -20.10 75.43
CA ALA A 26 63.27 -19.33 75.27
C ALA A 26 63.34 -18.29 74.13
N GLU A 27 64.50 -17.65 73.93
CA GLU A 27 64.70 -16.72 72.82
C GLU A 27 64.73 -17.43 71.45
N LEU A 28 65.35 -18.61 71.37
CA LEU A 28 65.33 -19.44 70.16
C LEU A 28 63.90 -19.93 69.86
N ASP A 29 63.16 -20.41 70.86
CA ASP A 29 61.77 -20.86 70.71
C ASP A 29 60.84 -19.73 70.27
N SER A 30 61.03 -18.52 70.82
CA SER A 30 60.29 -17.33 70.39
C SER A 30 60.63 -16.94 68.94
N ALA A 31 61.90 -17.03 68.55
CA ALA A 31 62.31 -16.76 67.18
C ALA A 31 61.78 -17.81 66.19
N LEU A 32 61.76 -19.09 66.58
CA LEU A 32 61.19 -20.18 65.78
C LEU A 32 59.68 -19.99 65.62
N THR A 33 58.95 -19.74 66.71
CA THR A 33 57.50 -19.46 66.68
C THR A 33 57.19 -18.26 65.77
N ASN A 34 57.99 -17.20 65.84
CA ASN A 34 57.85 -16.03 64.97
C ASN A 34 58.16 -16.35 63.50
N PHE A 35 59.15 -17.20 63.22
CA PHE A 35 59.46 -17.64 61.86
C PHE A 35 58.34 -18.52 61.31
N GLU A 36 57.88 -19.52 62.07
CA GLU A 36 56.77 -20.41 61.72
C GLU A 36 55.46 -19.62 61.50
N GLY A 37 55.20 -18.59 62.32
CA GLY A 37 54.08 -17.66 62.14
C GLY A 37 54.19 -16.78 60.89
N LYS A 38 55.40 -16.62 60.33
CA LYS A 38 55.66 -15.92 59.06
C LYS A 38 55.69 -16.84 57.85
N ILE A 39 55.68 -18.16 58.02
CA ILE A 39 55.58 -19.11 56.91
C ILE A 39 54.18 -18.97 56.29
N ILE A 40 54.14 -18.58 55.03
CA ILE A 40 52.91 -18.63 54.24
C ILE A 40 52.60 -20.09 53.95
N LYS A 41 51.54 -20.61 54.56
CA LYS A 41 51.01 -21.93 54.19
C LYS A 41 50.36 -21.83 52.82
N ALA A 42 50.73 -22.74 51.92
CA ALA A 42 50.04 -22.91 50.65
C ALA A 42 48.55 -23.12 50.91
N GLY A 43 47.71 -22.42 50.14
CA GLY A 43 46.27 -22.54 50.25
C GLY A 43 45.72 -23.85 49.67
N ASP A 44 44.46 -24.14 49.97
CA ASP A 44 43.73 -25.29 49.40
C ASP A 44 43.16 -24.92 48.01
N THR A 45 43.59 -25.64 46.97
CA THR A 45 43.21 -25.38 45.58
C THR A 45 41.93 -26.09 45.15
N THR A 46 41.32 -26.89 46.03
CA THR A 46 40.19 -27.79 45.67
C THR A 46 39.05 -27.02 45.01
N ALA A 47 38.58 -25.94 45.62
CA ALA A 47 37.46 -25.15 45.10
C ALA A 47 37.76 -24.46 43.75
N LEU A 48 39.00 -23.99 43.55
CA LEU A 48 39.42 -23.37 42.30
C LEU A 48 39.55 -24.42 41.18
N THR A 49 40.11 -25.59 41.50
CA THR A 49 40.25 -26.71 40.55
C THR A 49 38.88 -27.23 40.10
N THR A 50 37.90 -27.31 41.00
CA THR A 50 36.50 -27.63 40.66
C THR A 50 35.92 -26.61 39.69
N ALA A 51 36.04 -25.31 40.00
CA ALA A 51 35.52 -24.24 39.14
C ALA A 51 36.18 -24.23 37.75
N ILE A 52 37.50 -24.47 37.66
CA ILE A 52 38.23 -24.61 36.38
C ILE A 52 37.65 -25.78 35.56
N THR A 53 37.38 -26.90 36.20
CA THR A 53 36.82 -28.09 35.53
C THR A 53 35.42 -27.81 34.98
N GLU A 54 34.56 -27.17 35.78
CA GLU A 54 33.21 -26.77 35.38
C GLU A 54 33.23 -25.76 34.22
N ALA A 55 34.06 -24.72 34.32
CA ALA A 55 34.23 -23.71 33.27
C ALA A 55 34.79 -24.30 31.97
N THR A 56 35.74 -25.24 32.08
CA THR A 56 36.30 -25.96 30.92
C THR A 56 35.25 -26.82 30.22
N ASN A 57 34.39 -27.50 30.99
CA ASN A 57 33.28 -28.27 30.43
C ASN A 57 32.27 -27.35 29.73
N LEU A 58 31.91 -26.22 30.34
CA LEU A 58 31.04 -25.21 29.73
C LEU A 58 31.64 -24.68 28.41
N TYR A 59 32.92 -24.30 28.42
CA TYR A 59 33.64 -23.86 27.23
C TYR A 59 33.60 -24.90 26.10
N ARG A 60 33.87 -26.18 26.39
CA ARG A 60 33.91 -27.23 25.36
C ARG A 60 32.54 -27.50 24.75
N ASN A 61 31.50 -27.50 25.56
CA ASN A 61 30.15 -27.90 25.14
C ASN A 61 29.33 -26.76 24.53
N THR A 62 29.81 -25.52 24.61
CA THR A 62 29.09 -24.35 24.08
C THR A 62 29.46 -24.07 22.63
N VAL A 63 28.44 -23.75 21.83
CA VAL A 63 28.56 -23.32 20.43
C VAL A 63 28.37 -21.81 20.34
N GLU A 64 29.27 -21.16 19.61
CA GLU A 64 29.13 -19.75 19.25
C GLU A 64 28.50 -19.60 17.87
N GLY A 65 27.77 -18.51 17.67
CA GLY A 65 27.26 -18.18 16.34
C GLY A 65 26.36 -16.97 16.33
N VAL A 66 25.36 -17.01 15.44
CA VAL A 66 24.44 -15.90 15.17
C VAL A 66 22.98 -16.30 15.37
N GLU A 67 22.71 -17.56 15.71
CA GLU A 67 21.37 -18.08 15.95
C GLU A 67 20.98 -17.85 17.41
N ILE A 68 19.68 -17.66 17.63
CA ILE A 68 19.13 -17.41 18.97
C ILE A 68 19.50 -18.56 19.91
N GLY A 69 20.00 -18.21 21.10
CA GLY A 69 20.41 -19.17 22.13
C GLY A 69 21.87 -19.63 22.02
N GLN A 70 22.54 -19.41 20.89
CA GLN A 70 23.99 -19.60 20.79
C GLN A 70 24.72 -18.49 21.53
N ASN A 71 25.95 -18.78 21.95
CA ASN A 71 26.83 -17.77 22.51
C ASN A 71 27.32 -16.82 21.42
N VAL A 72 27.48 -15.55 21.78
CA VAL A 72 27.99 -14.52 20.87
C VAL A 72 29.45 -14.86 20.51
N LYS A 73 29.78 -14.78 19.21
CA LYS A 73 31.12 -15.10 18.69
C LYS A 73 32.24 -14.33 19.38
N GLY A 74 33.17 -15.01 20.03
CA GLY A 74 34.29 -14.39 20.76
C GLY A 74 34.15 -14.54 22.27
N SER A 75 32.96 -14.83 22.80
CA SER A 75 32.77 -15.04 24.24
C SER A 75 33.59 -16.23 24.76
N LYS A 76 33.83 -17.26 23.95
CA LYS A 76 34.66 -18.41 24.29
C LYS A 76 36.13 -18.03 24.46
N ALA A 77 36.64 -17.09 23.66
CA ALA A 77 38.00 -16.61 23.83
C ALA A 77 38.18 -15.94 25.19
N THR A 78 37.24 -15.06 25.57
CA THR A 78 37.23 -14.41 26.89
C THR A 78 37.13 -15.41 28.05
N LEU A 79 36.23 -16.40 27.95
CA LEU A 79 36.13 -17.45 28.98
C LEU A 79 37.42 -18.28 29.06
N LYS A 80 38.03 -18.60 27.91
CA LYS A 80 39.29 -19.35 27.88
C LYS A 80 40.43 -18.58 28.56
N GLU A 81 40.55 -17.28 28.31
CA GLU A 81 41.56 -16.44 28.98
C GLU A 81 41.38 -16.48 30.51
N ALA A 82 40.14 -16.41 31.01
CA ALA A 82 39.87 -16.52 32.44
C ALA A 82 40.22 -17.90 33.01
N ILE A 83 39.95 -18.98 32.26
CA ILE A 83 40.35 -20.35 32.61
C ILE A 83 41.87 -20.44 32.67
N ASP A 84 42.59 -19.96 31.66
CA ASP A 84 44.06 -20.01 31.58
C ASP A 84 44.70 -19.24 32.76
N VAL A 85 44.13 -18.08 33.14
CA VAL A 85 44.56 -17.31 34.32
C VAL A 85 44.34 -18.10 35.61
N ALA A 86 43.18 -18.75 35.78
CA ALA A 86 42.89 -19.56 36.95
C ALA A 86 43.81 -20.79 37.05
N GLU A 87 44.09 -21.47 35.93
CA GLU A 87 45.02 -22.60 35.84
C GLU A 87 46.45 -22.18 36.23
N LEU A 88 46.88 -20.98 35.82
CA LEU A 88 48.19 -20.44 36.21
C LEU A 88 48.29 -20.20 37.72
N VAL A 89 47.18 -19.78 38.37
CA VAL A 89 47.13 -19.62 39.83
C VAL A 89 47.26 -20.97 40.52
N VAL A 90 46.55 -22.01 40.06
CA VAL A 90 46.65 -23.38 40.61
C VAL A 90 48.06 -23.96 40.43
N THR A 91 48.66 -23.78 39.26
CA THR A 91 50.03 -24.25 38.98
C THR A 91 51.05 -23.62 39.93
N ASN A 92 50.82 -22.38 40.38
CA ASN A 92 51.67 -21.67 41.31
C ASN A 92 51.20 -21.74 42.78
N SER A 93 50.30 -22.67 43.11
CA SER A 93 49.60 -22.74 44.41
C SER A 93 50.49 -22.84 45.64
N ALA A 94 51.68 -23.44 45.53
CA ALA A 94 52.67 -23.49 46.61
C ALA A 94 53.07 -22.10 47.14
N ASN A 95 52.88 -21.05 46.33
CA ASN A 95 53.17 -19.65 46.67
C ASN A 95 51.90 -18.78 46.75
N LYS A 96 50.72 -19.38 46.94
CA LYS A 96 49.43 -18.66 47.01
C LYS A 96 48.78 -18.81 48.37
N THR A 97 48.23 -17.70 48.87
CA THR A 97 47.38 -17.69 50.07
C THR A 97 45.95 -18.13 49.73
N ASN A 98 45.18 -18.56 50.73
CA ASN A 98 43.75 -18.85 50.54
C ASN A 98 42.97 -17.67 49.94
N GLN A 99 43.32 -16.43 50.29
CA GLN A 99 42.68 -15.24 49.73
C GLN A 99 42.95 -15.14 48.22
N GLN A 100 44.19 -15.33 47.77
CA GLN A 100 44.52 -15.27 46.34
C GLN A 100 43.83 -16.36 45.53
N LEU A 101 43.63 -17.56 46.11
CA LEU A 101 42.87 -18.63 45.48
C LEU A 101 41.38 -18.30 45.39
N ALA A 102 40.81 -17.73 46.46
CA ALA A 102 39.42 -17.28 46.49
C ALA A 102 39.17 -16.13 45.48
N ASP A 103 40.10 -15.18 45.37
CA ASP A 103 40.02 -14.07 44.42
C ASP A 103 40.07 -14.58 42.97
N ALA A 104 40.98 -15.54 42.68
CA ALA A 104 41.06 -16.17 41.36
C ALA A 104 39.79 -16.94 41.02
N LYS A 105 39.19 -17.64 41.99
CA LYS A 105 37.90 -18.31 41.81
C LYS A 105 36.80 -17.30 41.52
N ALA A 106 36.70 -16.22 42.28
CA ALA A 106 35.70 -15.18 42.08
C ALA A 106 35.81 -14.53 40.69
N ALA A 107 37.03 -14.29 40.20
CA ALA A 107 37.27 -13.79 38.86
C ALA A 107 36.80 -14.79 37.78
N LEU A 108 37.07 -16.09 37.95
CA LEU A 108 36.59 -17.12 37.04
C LEU A 108 35.05 -17.24 37.07
N ASP A 109 34.44 -17.24 38.25
CA ASP A 109 32.99 -17.30 38.42
C ASP A 109 32.30 -16.11 37.72
N LEU A 110 32.86 -14.89 37.83
CA LEU A 110 32.38 -13.72 37.11
C LEU A 110 32.49 -13.88 35.60
N ALA A 111 33.58 -14.44 35.10
CA ALA A 111 33.76 -14.71 33.67
C ALA A 111 32.76 -15.77 33.16
N VAL A 112 32.47 -16.80 33.96
CA VAL A 112 31.44 -17.80 33.66
C VAL A 112 30.07 -17.14 33.57
N VAL A 113 29.68 -16.31 34.54
CA VAL A 113 28.40 -15.58 34.50
C VAL A 113 28.30 -14.66 33.29
N ALA A 114 29.37 -13.92 32.96
CA ALA A 114 29.42 -13.07 31.77
C ALA A 114 29.26 -13.90 30.48
N PHE A 115 29.92 -15.05 30.41
CA PHE A 115 29.82 -15.98 29.29
C PHE A 115 28.40 -16.54 29.14
N GLU A 116 27.77 -17.00 30.22
CA GLU A 116 26.40 -17.53 30.17
C GLU A 116 25.36 -16.48 29.75
N ASN A 117 25.59 -15.22 30.13
CA ASN A 117 24.75 -14.08 29.73
C ASN A 117 25.04 -13.60 28.30
N SER A 118 26.18 -13.98 27.70
CA SER A 118 26.58 -13.59 26.36
C SER A 118 25.92 -14.46 25.28
N LYS A 119 24.58 -14.47 25.25
CA LYS A 119 23.77 -15.21 24.28
C LYS A 119 23.11 -14.29 23.26
N VAL A 120 23.00 -14.77 22.02
CA VAL A 120 22.17 -14.14 21.01
C VAL A 120 20.71 -14.27 21.44
N THR A 121 20.04 -13.14 21.63
CA THR A 121 18.63 -13.11 22.05
C THR A 121 17.69 -12.84 20.87
N ALA A 122 16.41 -13.13 21.06
CA ALA A 122 15.41 -12.88 20.03
C ALA A 122 15.19 -11.37 19.86
N LEU A 123 15.24 -10.90 18.61
CA LEU A 123 14.75 -9.57 18.24
C LEU A 123 13.23 -9.67 18.05
N THR A 124 12.49 -9.18 19.03
CA THR A 124 11.02 -9.23 19.06
C THR A 124 10.39 -7.97 18.45
N GLY A 125 9.08 -8.01 18.18
CA GLY A 125 8.34 -6.85 17.66
C GLY A 125 8.47 -6.62 16.15
N LEU A 126 9.11 -7.54 15.42
CA LEU A 126 9.19 -7.45 13.97
C LEU A 126 7.85 -7.77 13.32
N LEU A 127 7.43 -6.92 12.39
CA LEU A 127 6.19 -7.00 11.63
C LEU A 127 6.48 -7.51 10.22
N ASN A 128 5.65 -8.43 9.72
CA ASN A 128 5.64 -8.75 8.30
C ASN A 128 5.18 -7.52 7.52
N VAL A 129 5.81 -7.30 6.37
CA VAL A 129 5.62 -6.11 5.56
C VAL A 129 4.96 -6.48 4.24
N THR A 130 3.89 -5.77 3.90
CA THR A 130 3.29 -5.80 2.57
C THR A 130 3.42 -4.42 1.95
N VAL A 131 4.09 -4.31 0.81
CA VAL A 131 4.29 -3.04 0.08
C VAL A 131 3.86 -3.20 -1.37
N THR A 132 3.52 -2.10 -2.03
CA THR A 132 3.34 -2.09 -3.48
C THR A 132 4.69 -2.03 -4.21
N SER A 133 4.71 -2.29 -5.52
CA SER A 133 5.83 -1.88 -6.38
C SER A 133 6.10 -0.38 -6.18
N ALA A 134 7.38 -0.01 -6.04
CA ALA A 134 7.85 1.33 -5.68
C ALA A 134 7.38 1.88 -4.31
N GLY A 135 6.59 1.12 -3.55
CA GLY A 135 6.17 1.48 -2.20
C GLY A 135 7.32 1.37 -1.20
N VAL A 136 7.28 2.18 -0.14
CA VAL A 136 8.26 2.16 0.94
C VAL A 136 7.56 1.91 2.26
N ASP A 137 8.05 0.93 3.03
CA ASP A 137 7.62 0.67 4.41
C ASP A 137 8.74 1.00 5.39
N ARG A 138 8.32 1.49 6.56
CA ARG A 138 9.18 1.86 7.70
C ARG A 138 8.61 1.35 9.02
N SER A 139 7.70 0.38 9.01
CA SER A 139 6.94 -0.03 10.19
C SER A 139 7.79 -0.75 11.25
N ASN A 140 8.94 -1.30 10.84
CA ASN A 140 9.87 -1.99 11.72
C ASN A 140 10.90 -1.02 12.31
N HIS A 141 10.68 -0.63 13.57
CA HIS A 141 11.57 0.23 14.33
C HIS A 141 12.33 -0.60 15.38
N ILE A 142 13.65 -0.76 15.19
CA ILE A 142 14.49 -1.49 16.12
C ILE A 142 15.19 -0.48 17.02
N LYS A 143 14.93 -0.54 18.34
CA LYS A 143 15.66 0.27 19.30
C LYS A 143 17.13 -0.21 19.38
N LEU A 144 18.05 0.69 19.04
CA LEU A 144 19.48 0.48 19.16
C LEU A 144 20.01 1.25 20.38
N GLU A 145 20.89 0.61 21.14
CA GLU A 145 21.68 1.24 22.20
C GLU A 145 23.01 1.78 21.64
N ASN A 146 23.78 2.51 22.46
CA ASN A 146 25.10 3.02 22.04
C ASN A 146 26.00 1.88 21.52
N ASP A 147 26.67 2.16 20.40
CA ASP A 147 27.57 1.23 19.69
C ASP A 147 26.89 -0.02 19.09
N GLU A 148 25.55 -0.05 19.08
CA GLU A 148 24.79 -1.08 18.34
C GLU A 148 24.53 -0.65 16.89
N THR A 149 24.55 -1.62 15.98
CA THR A 149 24.22 -1.44 14.56
C THR A 149 23.19 -2.46 14.13
N LEU A 150 22.30 -2.08 13.20
CA LEU A 150 21.37 -3.01 12.56
C LEU A 150 21.96 -3.50 11.23
N VAL A 151 21.83 -4.79 10.96
CA VAL A 151 22.14 -5.39 9.66
C VAL A 151 20.92 -6.14 9.19
N LEU A 152 20.49 -5.85 7.96
CA LEU A 152 19.37 -6.52 7.30
C LEU A 152 19.88 -7.34 6.13
N THR A 153 19.52 -8.61 6.10
CA THR A 153 19.92 -9.54 5.04
C THR A 153 18.68 -10.14 4.40
N SER A 154 18.52 -9.94 3.08
CA SER A 154 17.46 -10.54 2.29
C SER A 154 17.79 -12.00 1.94
N SER A 155 16.80 -12.90 2.02
CA SER A 155 16.90 -14.26 1.47
C SER A 155 16.90 -14.27 -0.06
N ASP A 156 16.36 -13.23 -0.70
CA ASP A 156 16.49 -12.99 -2.13
C ASP A 156 17.75 -12.15 -2.39
N SER A 157 18.78 -12.81 -2.91
CA SER A 157 20.06 -12.17 -3.26
C SER A 157 19.99 -11.33 -4.54
N THR A 158 19.01 -11.58 -5.41
CA THR A 158 18.81 -10.82 -6.65
C THR A 158 18.15 -9.48 -6.41
N LYS A 159 17.45 -9.34 -5.27
CA LYS A 159 16.65 -8.16 -4.90
C LYS A 159 15.59 -7.83 -5.96
N ALA A 160 15.07 -8.86 -6.63
CA ALA A 160 14.14 -8.69 -7.74
C ALA A 160 12.79 -8.17 -7.26
N ALA A 161 12.32 -8.65 -6.11
CA ALA A 161 11.02 -8.22 -5.58
C ALA A 161 11.12 -7.02 -4.62
N ALA A 162 12.10 -7.00 -3.72
CA ALA A 162 12.27 -5.91 -2.76
C ALA A 162 13.74 -5.66 -2.41
N THR A 163 14.04 -4.41 -2.02
CA THR A 163 15.30 -4.04 -1.40
C THR A 163 15.08 -3.68 0.06
N VAL A 164 16.11 -3.92 0.88
CA VAL A 164 16.10 -3.56 2.30
C VAL A 164 17.35 -2.76 2.64
N SER A 165 17.16 -1.75 3.47
CA SER A 165 18.21 -0.92 4.06
C SER A 165 17.76 -0.49 5.46
N ASN A 166 18.62 0.21 6.18
CA ASN A 166 18.24 0.82 7.44
C ASN A 166 18.84 2.21 7.57
N ASP A 167 18.27 3.01 8.46
CA ASP A 167 18.86 4.28 8.86
C ASP A 167 19.65 4.16 10.17
N SER A 168 20.33 5.25 10.52
CA SER A 168 21.13 5.34 11.76
C SER A 168 20.30 5.26 13.04
N SER A 169 18.97 5.33 12.97
CA SER A 169 18.07 5.21 14.12
C SER A 169 17.51 3.79 14.31
N GLY A 170 17.91 2.84 13.46
CA GLY A 170 17.46 1.45 13.55
C GLY A 170 16.12 1.18 12.87
N ILE A 171 15.64 2.07 12.00
CA ILE A 171 14.44 1.81 11.19
C ILE A 171 14.82 0.93 10.01
N ALA A 172 14.12 -0.19 9.84
CA ALA A 172 14.22 -0.99 8.62
C ALA A 172 13.39 -0.31 7.51
N ILE A 173 14.04 -0.01 6.40
CA ILE A 173 13.46 0.59 5.21
C ILE A 173 13.33 -0.51 4.16
N VAL A 174 12.09 -0.89 3.87
CA VAL A 174 11.76 -1.86 2.82
C VAL A 174 11.24 -1.09 1.62
N THR A 175 11.82 -1.31 0.44
CA THR A 175 11.34 -0.70 -0.81
C THR A 175 10.95 -1.80 -1.80
N GLY A 176 9.69 -1.79 -2.22
CA GLY A 176 9.18 -2.70 -3.23
C GLY A 176 9.78 -2.38 -4.60
N VAL A 177 10.21 -3.41 -5.32
CA VAL A 177 10.77 -3.32 -6.68
C VAL A 177 9.77 -3.90 -7.66
N ALA A 178 9.43 -5.18 -7.51
CA ALA A 178 8.48 -5.87 -8.36
C ALA A 178 7.60 -6.82 -7.53
N VAL A 179 6.39 -7.11 -8.02
CA VAL A 179 5.46 -8.05 -7.39
C VAL A 179 6.14 -9.40 -7.15
N GLY A 180 6.07 -9.91 -5.92
CA GLY A 180 6.70 -11.17 -5.54
C GLY A 180 6.82 -11.35 -4.02
N GLY A 181 7.45 -12.46 -3.62
CA GLY A 181 7.58 -12.88 -2.22
C GLY A 181 6.62 -14.02 -1.84
N PRO A 182 6.56 -14.41 -0.55
CA PRO A 182 7.23 -13.75 0.59
C PRO A 182 8.76 -13.95 0.57
N ILE A 183 9.51 -12.87 0.74
CA ILE A 183 10.97 -12.87 0.95
C ILE A 183 11.22 -12.81 2.46
N LYS A 184 12.12 -13.64 2.98
CA LYS A 184 12.52 -13.59 4.39
C LYS A 184 13.65 -12.59 4.56
N ILE A 185 13.47 -11.62 5.46
CA ILE A 185 14.50 -10.68 5.88
C ILE A 185 15.00 -11.08 7.25
N THR A 186 16.31 -11.33 7.36
CA THR A 186 16.98 -11.55 8.64
C THR A 186 17.48 -10.21 9.15
N ALA A 187 17.04 -9.83 10.35
CA ALA A 187 17.48 -8.65 11.06
C ALA A 187 18.42 -9.05 12.20
N GLN A 188 19.61 -8.46 12.24
CA GLN A 188 20.63 -8.71 13.26
C GLN A 188 21.08 -7.39 13.88
N VAL A 189 20.97 -7.29 15.21
CA VAL A 189 21.63 -6.22 15.96
C VAL A 189 23.02 -6.69 16.33
N LYS A 190 24.01 -5.87 16.00
CA LYS A 190 25.42 -6.13 16.27
C LYS A 190 26.00 -5.11 17.22
N LYS A 191 26.85 -5.58 18.14
CA LYS A 191 27.69 -4.75 19.00
C LYS A 191 29.13 -5.23 18.83
N ASP A 192 30.06 -4.31 18.62
CA ASP A 192 31.47 -4.62 18.34
C ASP A 192 31.66 -5.62 17.17
N GLY A 193 30.76 -5.55 16.18
CA GLY A 193 30.73 -6.45 15.01
C GLY A 193 30.11 -7.82 15.25
N GLN A 194 29.75 -8.18 16.49
CA GLN A 194 29.18 -9.47 16.86
C GLN A 194 27.65 -9.39 17.00
N VAL A 195 26.93 -10.43 16.57
CA VAL A 195 25.46 -10.45 16.64
C VAL A 195 25.01 -10.71 18.07
N ILE A 196 24.21 -9.82 18.64
CA ILE A 196 23.68 -9.93 20.01
C ILE A 196 22.16 -10.15 20.04
N LYS A 197 21.45 -9.75 18.99
CA LYS A 197 20.02 -10.02 18.80
C LYS A 197 19.75 -10.42 17.35
N ALA A 198 18.86 -11.37 17.13
CA ALA A 198 18.48 -11.81 15.79
C ALA A 198 16.97 -12.08 15.69
N GLY A 199 16.38 -11.76 14.53
CA GLY A 199 14.98 -12.03 14.23
C GLY A 199 14.73 -12.03 12.73
N THR A 200 13.53 -12.41 12.31
CA THR A 200 13.15 -12.43 10.90
C THR A 200 11.75 -11.88 10.69
N PHE A 201 11.52 -11.22 9.57
CA PHE A 201 10.19 -10.87 9.08
C PHE A 201 10.07 -11.17 7.59
N ASN A 202 8.83 -11.34 7.11
CA ASN A 202 8.56 -11.58 5.70
C ASN A 202 8.19 -10.27 5.01
N VAL A 203 8.62 -10.12 3.77
CA VAL A 203 8.24 -9.03 2.86
C VAL A 203 7.49 -9.62 1.69
N THR A 204 6.28 -9.13 1.43
CA THR A 204 5.52 -9.44 0.22
C THR A 204 5.29 -8.16 -0.56
N VAL A 205 5.58 -8.18 -1.86
CA VAL A 205 5.31 -7.06 -2.76
C VAL A 205 4.07 -7.39 -3.59
N VAL A 206 3.05 -6.55 -3.46
CA VAL A 206 1.77 -6.70 -4.17
C VAL A 206 1.66 -5.68 -5.31
N PRO A 207 0.81 -5.93 -6.32
CA PRO A 207 0.59 -4.95 -7.38
C PRO A 207 0.04 -3.64 -6.80
N MET A 208 0.41 -2.51 -7.42
CA MET A 208 -0.24 -1.24 -7.14
C MET A 208 -1.73 -1.33 -7.49
N ALA A 209 -2.59 -0.88 -6.58
CA ALA A 209 -4.02 -0.80 -6.82
C ALA A 209 -4.60 0.50 -6.26
N ILE A 210 -5.55 1.09 -6.99
CA ILE A 210 -6.30 2.27 -6.57
C ILE A 210 -7.78 1.90 -6.52
N THR A 211 -8.37 1.96 -5.33
CA THR A 211 -9.79 1.65 -5.11
C THR A 211 -10.63 2.90 -5.32
N SER A 212 -11.75 2.73 -6.02
CA SER A 212 -12.73 3.81 -6.21
C SER A 212 -13.50 4.15 -4.93
N LYS A 213 -14.01 5.38 -4.88
CA LYS A 213 -15.08 5.81 -3.99
C LYS A 213 -16.33 4.96 -4.19
N ILE A 214 -17.24 5.00 -3.22
CA ILE A 214 -18.56 4.39 -3.36
C ILE A 214 -19.32 5.15 -4.44
N ILE A 215 -19.71 4.44 -5.50
CA ILE A 215 -20.48 4.98 -6.62
C ILE A 215 -21.96 4.78 -6.31
N THR A 216 -22.69 5.88 -6.25
CA THR A 216 -24.13 5.89 -5.90
C THR A 216 -25.05 5.95 -7.10
N ASN A 217 -24.52 6.30 -8.28
CA ASN A 217 -25.28 6.41 -9.52
C ASN A 217 -24.43 5.93 -10.71
N PHE A 218 -25.05 5.10 -11.55
CA PHE A 218 -24.44 4.52 -12.75
C PHE A 218 -25.07 5.05 -14.06
N ASP A 219 -26.02 5.98 -13.95
CA ASP A 219 -26.59 6.67 -15.10
C ASP A 219 -25.69 7.83 -15.53
N PHE A 220 -24.81 7.54 -16.49
CA PHE A 220 -24.00 8.52 -17.19
C PHE A 220 -24.51 8.74 -18.62
N SER A 221 -25.80 8.52 -18.88
CA SER A 221 -26.35 8.56 -20.23
C SER A 221 -26.31 9.96 -20.85
N THR A 222 -25.90 10.03 -22.12
CA THR A 222 -26.22 11.17 -22.98
C THR A 222 -27.70 11.12 -23.32
N VAL A 223 -28.44 12.17 -22.99
CA VAL A 223 -29.83 12.35 -23.47
C VAL A 223 -29.77 13.08 -24.80
N ASN A 224 -30.13 12.39 -25.89
CA ASN A 224 -30.09 12.99 -27.23
C ASN A 224 -31.15 14.10 -27.35
N GLY A 225 -30.77 15.20 -28.00
CA GLY A 225 -31.69 16.27 -28.30
C GLY A 225 -32.85 15.84 -29.20
N THR A 226 -34.01 16.47 -29.03
CA THR A 226 -35.20 16.22 -29.85
C THR A 226 -35.42 17.34 -30.86
N GLN A 227 -36.14 17.03 -31.94
CA GLN A 227 -36.63 18.01 -32.91
C GLN A 227 -37.86 18.73 -32.36
N ALA A 228 -38.09 19.98 -32.80
CA ALA A 228 -39.40 20.61 -32.57
C ALA A 228 -40.48 19.81 -33.28
N LYS A 229 -41.48 19.37 -32.52
CA LYS A 229 -42.57 18.54 -33.01
C LYS A 229 -43.90 18.92 -32.33
N LEU A 230 -44.96 18.97 -33.12
CA LEU A 230 -46.35 19.00 -32.63
C LEU A 230 -47.11 17.84 -33.24
N VAL A 231 -47.89 17.13 -32.41
CA VAL A 231 -48.84 16.10 -32.84
C VAL A 231 -50.24 16.66 -32.68
N SER A 232 -51.07 16.47 -33.71
CA SER A 232 -52.44 16.95 -33.71
C SER A 232 -53.30 16.14 -32.76
N LYS A 233 -54.40 16.74 -32.32
CA LYS A 233 -55.61 16.05 -31.88
C LYS A 233 -56.08 15.09 -32.99
N PRO A 234 -56.87 14.05 -32.64
CA PRO A 234 -57.57 13.26 -33.64
C PRO A 234 -58.37 14.14 -34.60
N VAL A 235 -58.14 13.96 -35.90
CA VAL A 235 -58.87 14.60 -36.98
C VAL A 235 -60.24 13.95 -37.06
N THR A 236 -61.26 14.63 -36.55
CA THR A 236 -62.63 14.09 -36.45
C THR A 236 -63.45 14.36 -37.71
N LEU A 237 -63.26 15.51 -38.35
CA LEU A 237 -63.98 15.91 -39.56
C LEU A 237 -63.33 15.31 -40.82
N SER A 238 -64.16 14.79 -41.72
CA SER A 238 -63.72 14.28 -43.04
C SER A 238 -64.03 15.26 -44.18
N ASP A 239 -64.91 16.22 -43.95
CA ASP A 239 -65.30 17.21 -44.96
C ASP A 239 -65.28 18.63 -44.39
N PHE A 240 -64.32 19.43 -44.84
CA PHE A 240 -64.17 20.83 -44.45
C PHE A 240 -64.93 21.80 -45.38
N THR A 241 -65.80 21.27 -46.26
CA THR A 241 -66.66 22.10 -47.11
C THR A 241 -67.65 22.88 -46.23
N GLY A 242 -67.54 24.21 -46.24
CA GLY A 242 -68.35 25.08 -45.36
C GLY A 242 -67.78 25.26 -43.93
N GLU A 243 -66.80 24.43 -43.53
CA GLU A 243 -66.07 24.54 -42.26
C GLU A 243 -64.57 24.70 -42.53
N ARG A 244 -64.21 25.71 -43.34
CA ARG A 244 -62.81 26.01 -43.66
C ARG A 244 -61.98 26.21 -42.40
N LYS A 245 -60.78 25.63 -42.37
CA LYS A 245 -59.78 25.84 -41.32
C LYS A 245 -58.52 26.46 -41.89
N ASP A 246 -58.03 27.50 -41.22
CA ASP A 246 -56.83 28.25 -41.59
C ASP A 246 -55.86 28.42 -40.41
N PHE A 247 -54.60 28.04 -40.63
CA PHE A 247 -53.50 28.37 -39.71
C PHE A 247 -52.21 28.60 -40.48
N THR A 248 -51.22 29.21 -39.83
CA THR A 248 -49.91 29.48 -40.43
C THR A 248 -48.83 28.82 -39.59
N ILE A 249 -47.91 28.10 -40.24
CA ILE A 249 -46.70 27.61 -39.59
C ILE A 249 -45.62 28.68 -39.73
N VAL A 250 -45.05 29.12 -38.61
CA VAL A 250 -43.97 30.11 -38.58
C VAL A 250 -42.70 29.42 -38.12
N ILE A 251 -41.68 29.39 -38.99
CA ILE A 251 -40.36 28.82 -38.69
C ILE A 251 -39.26 29.78 -39.16
N GLY A 252 -38.45 30.28 -38.22
CA GLY A 252 -37.53 31.37 -38.49
C GLY A 252 -38.27 32.59 -39.04
N THR A 253 -37.90 33.04 -40.24
CA THR A 253 -38.59 34.14 -40.95
C THR A 253 -39.73 33.67 -41.85
N ASP A 254 -39.89 32.37 -42.06
CA ASP A 254 -40.85 31.82 -43.00
C ASP A 254 -42.23 31.67 -42.37
N ARG A 255 -43.27 32.03 -43.14
CA ARG A 255 -44.67 31.93 -42.76
C ARG A 255 -45.41 31.14 -43.82
N ILE A 256 -45.77 29.91 -43.49
CA ILE A 256 -46.33 28.92 -44.41
C ILE A 256 -47.84 28.84 -44.15
N PRO A 257 -48.68 29.41 -45.04
CA PRO A 257 -50.12 29.36 -44.87
C PRO A 257 -50.65 27.95 -45.15
N ILE A 258 -51.44 27.42 -44.24
CA ILE A 258 -52.13 26.13 -44.33
C ILE A 258 -53.62 26.38 -44.33
N TYR A 259 -54.34 25.78 -45.28
CA TYR A 259 -55.80 25.83 -45.28
C TYR A 259 -56.41 24.53 -45.79
N VAL A 260 -57.59 24.20 -45.29
CA VAL A 260 -58.41 23.10 -45.82
C VAL A 260 -59.86 23.54 -45.85
N SER A 261 -60.51 23.37 -47.00
CA SER A 261 -61.90 23.80 -47.23
C SER A 261 -62.66 22.83 -48.14
N TRP A 262 -62.21 21.58 -48.19
CA TRP A 262 -62.73 20.53 -49.07
C TRP A 262 -62.73 19.19 -48.32
N ALA A 263 -63.34 18.18 -48.92
CA ALA A 263 -63.34 16.83 -48.39
C ALA A 263 -61.95 16.19 -48.40
N LEU A 264 -61.52 15.64 -47.27
CA LEU A 264 -60.30 14.85 -47.19
C LEU A 264 -60.43 13.58 -48.07
N SER A 265 -59.30 13.12 -48.61
CA SER A 265 -59.27 11.86 -49.36
C SER A 265 -59.77 10.71 -48.48
N THR A 266 -60.61 9.86 -49.08
CA THR A 266 -61.11 8.62 -48.49
C THR A 266 -60.16 7.43 -48.68
N ASP A 267 -59.09 7.61 -49.46
CA ASP A 267 -58.12 6.54 -49.75
C ASP A 267 -57.18 6.28 -48.57
N PHE A 268 -57.11 7.22 -47.64
CA PHE A 268 -56.27 7.15 -46.45
C PHE A 268 -57.07 7.50 -45.19
N SER A 269 -56.50 7.16 -44.03
CA SER A 269 -57.06 7.57 -42.74
C SER A 269 -57.07 9.09 -42.60
N LYS A 270 -57.98 9.65 -41.78
CA LYS A 270 -58.19 11.10 -41.67
C LYS A 270 -56.90 11.86 -41.31
N GLY A 271 -56.09 11.31 -40.41
CA GLY A 271 -54.79 11.85 -40.04
C GLY A 271 -53.78 11.80 -41.19
N ALA A 272 -53.71 10.68 -41.93
CA ALA A 272 -52.88 10.55 -43.13
C ALA A 272 -53.27 11.55 -44.23
N SER A 273 -54.57 11.69 -44.50
CA SER A 273 -55.11 12.67 -45.45
C SER A 273 -54.80 14.10 -45.02
N MET A 274 -55.04 14.46 -43.75
CA MET A 274 -54.76 15.81 -43.26
C MET A 274 -53.25 16.11 -43.21
N GLY A 275 -52.41 15.17 -42.77
CA GLY A 275 -50.96 15.33 -42.80
C GLY A 275 -50.43 15.57 -44.21
N SER A 276 -51.01 14.91 -45.22
CA SER A 276 -50.67 15.11 -46.63
C SER A 276 -51.09 16.50 -47.14
N VAL A 277 -52.23 17.04 -46.67
CA VAL A 277 -52.63 18.43 -46.96
C VAL A 277 -51.58 19.39 -46.42
N VAL A 278 -51.22 19.27 -45.14
CA VAL A 278 -50.23 20.15 -44.51
C VAL A 278 -48.86 20.05 -45.20
N GLU A 279 -48.40 18.83 -45.50
CA GLU A 279 -47.12 18.62 -46.19
C GLU A 279 -47.13 19.18 -47.61
N SER A 280 -48.26 19.08 -48.33
CA SER A 280 -48.37 19.65 -49.68
C SER A 280 -48.23 21.17 -49.66
N HIS A 281 -48.80 21.85 -48.66
CA HIS A 281 -48.60 23.30 -48.48
C HIS A 281 -47.15 23.65 -48.13
N ILE A 282 -46.51 22.84 -47.27
CA ILE A 282 -45.08 23.02 -46.93
C ILE A 282 -44.22 22.86 -48.18
N GLN A 283 -44.40 21.79 -48.96
CA GLN A 283 -43.63 21.53 -50.18
C GLN A 283 -43.86 22.60 -51.24
N ASP A 284 -45.12 23.01 -51.48
CA ASP A 284 -45.44 24.08 -52.42
C ASP A 284 -44.79 25.42 -52.03
N PHE A 285 -44.82 25.78 -50.74
CA PHE A 285 -44.16 26.98 -50.23
C PHE A 285 -42.65 26.96 -50.51
N TYR A 286 -41.95 25.87 -50.13
CA TYR A 286 -40.50 25.80 -50.33
C TYR A 286 -40.11 25.61 -51.79
N TYR A 287 -40.94 24.96 -52.60
CA TYR A 287 -40.75 24.90 -54.05
C TYR A 287 -40.88 26.28 -54.70
N LYS A 288 -41.87 27.08 -54.32
CA LYS A 288 -42.01 28.47 -54.79
C LYS A 288 -40.84 29.35 -54.34
N LYS A 289 -40.32 29.11 -53.13
CA LYS A 289 -39.20 29.87 -52.55
C LYS A 289 -37.85 29.56 -53.22
N GLY A 290 -37.60 28.32 -53.64
CA GLY A 290 -36.26 27.90 -54.10
C GLY A 290 -36.21 26.73 -55.09
N GLY A 291 -37.32 26.40 -55.75
CA GLY A 291 -37.44 25.25 -56.65
C GLY A 291 -37.14 23.92 -55.96
N ALA A 292 -36.53 22.98 -56.69
CA ALA A 292 -36.12 21.69 -56.14
C ALA A 292 -35.14 21.84 -54.95
N ASN A 293 -34.25 22.82 -54.99
CA ASN A 293 -33.33 23.11 -53.89
C ASN A 293 -34.06 23.61 -52.63
N GLY A 294 -35.17 24.33 -52.79
CA GLY A 294 -36.02 24.73 -51.67
C GLY A 294 -36.66 23.53 -50.98
N ILE A 295 -37.18 22.56 -51.75
CA ILE A 295 -37.71 21.31 -51.19
C ILE A 295 -36.62 20.53 -50.44
N LEU A 296 -35.42 20.38 -51.02
CA LEU A 296 -34.33 19.62 -50.41
C LEU A 296 -33.79 20.23 -49.12
N ASN A 297 -33.86 21.56 -48.97
CA ASN A 297 -33.35 22.29 -47.81
C ASN A 297 -34.46 22.80 -46.87
N ARG A 298 -35.70 22.32 -47.03
CA ARG A 298 -36.80 22.75 -46.16
C ARG A 298 -36.50 22.34 -44.70
N PRO A 299 -36.73 23.21 -43.72
CA PRO A 299 -36.45 22.95 -42.32
C PRO A 299 -37.55 22.15 -41.62
N ILE A 300 -38.71 21.95 -42.25
CA ILE A 300 -39.91 21.40 -41.63
C ILE A 300 -40.69 20.53 -42.61
N ALA A 301 -41.42 19.55 -42.07
CA ALA A 301 -42.34 18.69 -42.81
C ALA A 301 -43.54 18.29 -41.95
N ALA A 302 -44.58 17.78 -42.60
CA ALA A 302 -45.71 17.16 -41.94
C ALA A 302 -45.90 15.70 -42.38
N PHE A 303 -46.41 14.88 -41.47
CA PHE A 303 -46.66 13.46 -41.69
C PHE A 303 -47.97 13.07 -41.00
N GLY A 304 -48.79 12.26 -41.66
CA GLY A 304 -50.05 11.79 -41.09
C GLY A 304 -50.02 10.32 -40.70
N PHE A 305 -50.71 9.97 -39.61
CA PHE A 305 -50.76 8.63 -39.02
C PHE A 305 -52.17 8.37 -38.47
N GLU A 306 -52.85 7.33 -38.96
CA GLU A 306 -54.19 6.96 -38.47
C GLU A 306 -55.12 8.19 -38.43
N ASP A 307 -55.60 8.59 -37.26
CA ASP A 307 -56.44 9.77 -37.07
C ASP A 307 -55.68 11.04 -36.68
N THR A 308 -54.36 11.04 -36.52
CA THR A 308 -53.54 12.22 -36.19
C THR A 308 -52.56 12.59 -37.30
N PHE A 309 -52.01 13.80 -37.24
CA PHE A 309 -50.84 14.18 -38.02
C PHE A 309 -49.85 14.95 -37.16
N GLN A 310 -48.61 15.04 -37.61
CA GLN A 310 -47.58 15.78 -36.91
C GLN A 310 -46.89 16.77 -37.84
N ILE A 311 -46.42 17.88 -37.27
CA ILE A 311 -45.52 18.83 -37.90
C ILE A 311 -44.19 18.71 -37.15
N SER A 312 -43.09 18.49 -37.86
CA SER A 312 -41.77 18.32 -37.26
C SER A 312 -40.71 19.06 -38.04
N ALA A 313 -39.84 19.77 -37.33
CA ALA A 313 -38.62 20.32 -37.89
C ALA A 313 -37.56 19.21 -38.07
N PHE A 314 -36.65 19.37 -39.03
CA PHE A 314 -35.59 18.39 -39.31
C PHE A 314 -34.36 18.54 -38.39
N GLN A 315 -34.06 19.75 -37.94
CA GLN A 315 -32.92 19.97 -37.04
C GLN A 315 -33.34 19.60 -35.60
N PRO A 316 -32.55 18.79 -34.86
CA PRO A 316 -32.71 18.64 -33.42
C PRO A 316 -32.12 19.85 -32.68
N GLY A 317 -32.38 19.97 -31.38
CA GLY A 317 -31.84 21.03 -30.54
C GLY A 317 -32.84 22.13 -30.22
N SER A 318 -32.54 22.94 -29.21
CA SER A 318 -33.39 24.04 -28.75
C SER A 318 -33.49 25.18 -29.76
N ALA A 319 -32.51 25.31 -30.67
CA ALA A 319 -32.58 26.20 -31.82
C ALA A 319 -33.69 25.80 -32.82
N SER A 320 -34.10 24.52 -32.81
CA SER A 320 -35.24 24.04 -33.57
C SER A 320 -36.53 24.46 -32.89
N SER A 321 -37.27 25.37 -33.52
CA SER A 321 -38.58 25.79 -33.04
C SER A 321 -39.47 26.24 -34.19
N PHE A 322 -40.78 26.10 -34.01
CA PHE A 322 -41.77 26.71 -34.87
C PHE A 322 -43.02 27.05 -34.07
N THR A 323 -43.78 28.03 -34.53
CA THR A 323 -45.08 28.39 -33.95
C THR A 323 -46.20 28.21 -34.95
N LEU A 324 -47.43 28.09 -34.44
CA LEU A 324 -48.66 28.07 -35.18
C LEU A 324 -49.42 29.35 -34.86
N GLU A 325 -49.86 30.03 -35.90
CA GLU A 325 -50.65 31.24 -35.81
C GLU A 325 -51.96 31.11 -36.59
N GLY A 326 -52.87 32.07 -36.41
CA GLY A 326 -54.19 32.05 -37.04
C GLY A 326 -55.28 31.56 -36.10
N ALA A 327 -56.54 31.66 -36.53
CA ALA A 327 -57.68 31.39 -35.67
C ALA A 327 -57.91 29.89 -35.42
N ASP A 328 -57.52 29.02 -36.36
CA ASP A 328 -57.90 27.60 -36.33
C ASP A 328 -56.77 26.64 -35.94
N TRP A 329 -55.56 27.08 -35.59
CA TRP A 329 -54.50 26.14 -35.21
C TRP A 329 -54.92 25.26 -34.02
N SER A 330 -55.69 25.82 -33.08
CA SER A 330 -56.13 25.16 -31.84
C SER A 330 -57.19 24.08 -32.06
N TYR A 331 -57.84 24.09 -33.23
CA TYR A 331 -58.68 22.98 -33.68
C TYR A 331 -57.84 21.69 -33.82
N PHE A 332 -56.63 21.81 -34.35
CA PHE A 332 -55.75 20.67 -34.58
C PHE A 332 -54.75 20.43 -33.45
N PHE A 333 -54.32 21.42 -32.69
CA PHE A 333 -53.26 21.24 -31.69
C PHE A 333 -53.65 21.79 -30.32
N GLU A 334 -53.08 21.21 -29.25
CA GLU A 334 -53.25 21.73 -27.88
C GLU A 334 -52.33 22.91 -27.56
N GLN A 335 -51.22 23.02 -28.28
CA GLN A 335 -50.24 24.09 -28.13
C GLN A 335 -49.84 24.65 -29.49
N SER A 336 -49.49 25.94 -29.51
CA SER A 336 -49.13 26.68 -30.72
C SER A 336 -47.63 26.74 -30.96
N SER A 337 -46.80 25.99 -30.24
CA SER A 337 -45.35 26.04 -30.43
C SER A 337 -44.70 24.68 -30.24
N GLY A 338 -43.92 24.24 -31.23
CA GLY A 338 -43.00 23.12 -31.10
C GLY A 338 -41.61 23.63 -30.74
N LEU A 339 -40.95 22.98 -29.79
CA LEU A 339 -39.59 23.28 -29.36
C LEU A 339 -38.79 21.98 -29.29
N GLY A 340 -37.62 21.95 -29.94
CA GLY A 340 -36.66 20.86 -29.78
C GLY A 340 -35.89 21.00 -28.48
N THR A 341 -35.20 19.94 -28.07
CA THR A 341 -34.34 19.96 -26.88
C THR A 341 -32.88 19.73 -27.28
N ASP A 342 -31.95 20.36 -26.56
CA ASP A 342 -30.53 20.11 -26.78
C ASP A 342 -30.09 18.74 -26.25
N THR A 343 -29.00 18.22 -26.80
CA THR A 343 -28.34 17.04 -26.24
C THR A 343 -27.77 17.38 -24.87
N ASP A 344 -28.17 16.63 -23.85
CA ASP A 344 -27.69 16.80 -22.48
C ASP A 344 -26.61 15.74 -22.17
N THR A 345 -25.39 16.23 -21.92
CA THR A 345 -24.22 15.43 -21.51
C THR A 345 -23.79 15.73 -20.08
N SER A 346 -24.62 16.41 -19.28
CA SER A 346 -24.29 16.82 -17.90
C SER A 346 -23.99 15.63 -16.97
N LYS A 347 -24.57 14.46 -17.29
CA LYS A 347 -24.31 13.20 -16.60
C LYS A 347 -23.04 12.50 -17.04
N ASN A 348 -22.47 12.84 -18.20
CA ASN A 348 -21.29 12.15 -18.69
C ASN A 348 -20.11 12.35 -17.74
N ARG A 349 -19.24 11.34 -17.67
CA ARG A 349 -18.03 11.40 -16.88
C ARG A 349 -16.83 10.97 -17.69
N THR A 350 -15.72 11.68 -17.49
CA THR A 350 -14.45 11.39 -18.17
C THR A 350 -13.30 11.43 -17.19
N PHE A 351 -12.45 10.42 -17.26
CA PHE A 351 -11.19 10.35 -16.54
C PHE A 351 -10.21 9.49 -17.33
N THR A 352 -8.93 9.55 -16.98
CA THR A 352 -7.87 8.79 -17.64
C THR A 352 -7.25 7.79 -16.68
N ILE A 353 -6.87 6.64 -17.20
CA ILE A 353 -6.07 5.64 -16.49
C ILE A 353 -4.78 5.45 -17.28
N SER A 354 -3.63 5.60 -16.64
CA SER A 354 -2.32 5.39 -17.23
C SER A 354 -1.47 4.41 -16.43
N ASP A 355 -0.66 3.62 -17.13
CA ASP A 355 0.39 2.79 -16.53
C ASP A 355 1.75 3.52 -16.41
N GLY A 356 1.76 4.84 -16.67
CA GLY A 356 2.96 5.68 -16.77
C GLY A 356 3.55 5.77 -18.18
N THR A 357 3.19 4.85 -19.08
CA THR A 357 3.67 4.85 -20.47
C THR A 357 2.53 5.06 -21.46
N THR A 358 1.40 4.43 -21.22
CA THR A 358 0.21 4.42 -22.06
C THR A 358 -0.96 4.97 -21.24
N THR A 359 -1.87 5.70 -21.88
CA THR A 359 -3.01 6.33 -21.20
C THR A 359 -4.30 6.04 -21.95
N ALA A 360 -5.28 5.47 -21.25
CA ALA A 360 -6.63 5.26 -21.75
C ALA A 360 -7.55 6.40 -21.29
N ASN A 361 -8.35 6.95 -22.22
CA ASN A 361 -9.46 7.84 -21.89
C ASN A 361 -10.72 7.01 -21.61
N ILE A 362 -11.22 7.11 -20.39
CA ILE A 362 -12.43 6.44 -19.93
C ILE A 362 -13.58 7.43 -20.05
N GLN A 363 -14.45 7.19 -21.04
CA GLN A 363 -15.67 7.96 -21.25
C GLN A 363 -16.89 7.15 -20.82
N LEU A 364 -17.62 7.65 -19.83
CA LEU A 364 -18.88 7.09 -19.37
C LEU A 364 -20.00 7.97 -19.93
N THR A 365 -20.74 7.44 -20.92
CA THR A 365 -21.76 8.17 -21.69
C THR A 365 -23.06 7.35 -21.84
N SER A 366 -23.26 6.36 -20.98
CA SER A 366 -24.35 5.39 -21.04
C SER A 366 -24.85 5.06 -19.64
N ASN A 367 -26.03 4.47 -19.57
CA ASN A 367 -26.53 3.90 -18.33
C ASN A 367 -25.93 2.51 -18.12
N PHE A 368 -25.17 2.31 -17.04
CA PHE A 368 -24.65 1.01 -16.66
C PHE A 368 -25.57 0.39 -15.61
N VAL A 369 -26.16 -0.77 -15.90
CA VAL A 369 -27.14 -1.39 -14.99
C VAL A 369 -26.47 -1.85 -13.70
N THR A 370 -25.22 -2.32 -13.81
CA THR A 370 -24.42 -2.79 -12.69
C THR A 370 -22.98 -2.26 -12.74
N ILE A 371 -22.29 -2.33 -11.61
CA ILE A 371 -20.84 -2.08 -11.54
C ILE A 371 -20.06 -3.02 -12.47
N ASP A 372 -20.54 -4.25 -12.72
CA ASP A 372 -19.91 -5.20 -13.63
C ASP A 372 -19.94 -4.68 -15.08
N ASP A 373 -21.04 -4.07 -15.51
CA ASP A 373 -21.14 -3.47 -16.85
C ASP A 373 -20.15 -2.32 -17.02
N MET A 374 -20.01 -1.48 -15.99
CA MET A 374 -19.07 -0.36 -15.98
C MET A 374 -17.61 -0.86 -15.95
N VAL A 375 -17.28 -1.84 -15.10
CA VAL A 375 -15.96 -2.47 -15.04
C VAL A 375 -15.59 -3.11 -16.38
N ASN A 376 -16.53 -3.81 -17.01
CA ASN A 376 -16.32 -4.39 -18.35
C ASN A 376 -16.05 -3.32 -19.40
N HIS A 377 -16.75 -2.18 -19.35
CA HIS A 377 -16.49 -1.05 -20.23
C HIS A 377 -15.10 -0.46 -20.01
N ILE A 378 -14.70 -0.24 -18.75
CA ILE A 378 -13.36 0.25 -18.40
C ILE A 378 -12.29 -0.72 -18.91
N ASN A 379 -12.43 -2.01 -18.65
CA ASN A 379 -11.48 -3.03 -19.11
C ASN A 379 -11.37 -3.08 -20.63
N LYS A 380 -12.48 -2.97 -21.37
CA LYS A 380 -12.42 -2.87 -22.84
C LYS A 380 -11.62 -1.66 -23.30
N ARG A 381 -11.74 -0.51 -22.63
CA ARG A 381 -10.93 0.68 -22.93
C ARG A 381 -9.45 0.45 -22.63
N LEU A 382 -9.13 -0.11 -21.47
CA LEU A 382 -7.75 -0.43 -21.08
C LEU A 382 -7.08 -1.38 -22.08
N ILE A 383 -7.77 -2.47 -22.46
CA ILE A 383 -7.28 -3.46 -23.43
C ILE A 383 -7.09 -2.84 -24.82
N ASN A 384 -8.10 -2.11 -25.31
CA ASN A 384 -8.04 -1.51 -26.65
C ASN A 384 -6.94 -0.45 -26.77
N THR A 385 -6.58 0.21 -25.66
CA THR A 385 -5.50 1.19 -25.63
C THR A 385 -4.15 0.59 -25.25
N GLY A 386 -4.10 -0.65 -24.74
CA GLY A 386 -2.87 -1.34 -24.35
C GLY A 386 -2.30 -0.88 -23.00
N VAL A 387 -3.14 -0.38 -22.09
CA VAL A 387 -2.71 -0.01 -20.73
C VAL A 387 -2.55 -1.27 -19.87
N ASN A 388 -1.42 -1.42 -19.18
CA ASN A 388 -1.14 -2.56 -18.30
C ASN A 388 -1.84 -2.43 -16.93
N ALA A 389 -3.18 -2.39 -16.97
CA ALA A 389 -4.02 -2.31 -15.79
C ALA A 389 -5.32 -3.09 -16.00
N GLN A 390 -5.97 -3.45 -14.91
CA GLN A 390 -7.26 -4.13 -14.91
C GLN A 390 -8.18 -3.50 -13.87
N ALA A 391 -9.43 -3.24 -14.27
CA ALA A 391 -10.52 -2.91 -13.37
C ALA A 391 -11.12 -4.20 -12.79
N GLU A 392 -11.27 -4.25 -11.46
CA GLU A 392 -11.81 -5.39 -10.73
C GLU A 392 -12.92 -4.92 -9.80
N LYS A 393 -14.05 -5.66 -9.78
CA LYS A 393 -15.13 -5.40 -8.83
C LYS A 393 -14.66 -5.66 -7.40
N VAL A 394 -14.93 -4.72 -6.50
CA VAL A 394 -14.68 -4.84 -5.05
C VAL A 394 -16.00 -5.11 -4.32
N SER A 395 -17.07 -4.41 -4.71
CA SER A 395 -18.41 -4.57 -4.18
C SER A 395 -19.46 -4.20 -5.24
N ALA A 396 -20.75 -4.16 -4.90
CA ALA A 396 -21.80 -3.71 -5.83
C ALA A 396 -21.68 -2.22 -6.21
N ALA A 397 -20.91 -1.43 -5.47
CA ALA A 397 -20.77 0.02 -5.64
C ALA A 397 -19.32 0.49 -5.76
N GLN A 398 -18.35 -0.42 -5.75
CA GLN A 398 -16.92 -0.09 -5.84
C GLN A 398 -16.19 -1.05 -6.75
N PHE A 399 -15.21 -0.50 -7.45
CA PHE A 399 -14.18 -1.23 -8.18
C PHE A 399 -12.80 -0.74 -7.76
N LYS A 400 -11.75 -1.44 -8.18
CA LYS A 400 -10.37 -0.98 -8.07
C LYS A 400 -9.66 -1.15 -9.41
N ILE A 401 -8.66 -0.33 -9.67
CA ILE A 401 -7.74 -0.48 -10.79
C ILE A 401 -6.45 -1.07 -10.24
N THR A 402 -6.08 -2.27 -10.70
CA THR A 402 -4.87 -2.98 -10.31
C THR A 402 -3.88 -2.98 -11.48
N SER A 403 -2.61 -2.68 -11.25
CA SER A 403 -1.55 -2.86 -12.24
C SER A 403 -1.41 -4.33 -12.62
N THR A 404 -1.34 -4.64 -13.92
CA THR A 404 -1.03 -5.99 -14.40
C THR A 404 0.47 -6.19 -14.68
N SER A 405 1.26 -5.10 -14.64
CA SER A 405 2.71 -5.16 -14.73
C SER A 405 3.34 -5.35 -13.33
N SER A 406 4.42 -6.13 -13.27
CA SER A 406 5.14 -6.44 -12.03
C SER A 406 5.80 -5.22 -11.39
N THR A 407 6.16 -4.21 -12.17
CA THR A 407 6.71 -2.92 -11.72
C THR A 407 5.78 -1.76 -12.01
N GLY A 408 4.57 -2.04 -12.51
CA GLY A 408 3.68 -1.04 -13.08
C GLY A 408 3.17 -0.02 -12.07
N ASN A 409 3.00 1.20 -12.57
CA ASN A 409 2.37 2.30 -11.85
C ASN A 409 0.91 2.41 -12.29
N ILE A 410 0.05 3.04 -11.48
CA ILE A 410 -1.31 3.42 -11.88
C ILE A 410 -1.48 4.91 -11.60
N ILE A 411 -1.77 5.68 -12.65
CA ILE A 411 -2.05 7.10 -12.56
C ILE A 411 -3.48 7.34 -13.01
N ILE A 412 -4.29 7.93 -12.15
CA ILE A 412 -5.64 8.38 -12.48
C ILE A 412 -5.63 9.89 -12.62
N ASP A 413 -6.14 10.39 -13.74
CA ASP A 413 -6.28 11.83 -13.96
C ASP A 413 -7.56 12.19 -14.72
N GLY A 414 -7.74 13.45 -15.08
CA GLY A 414 -8.84 13.93 -15.91
C GLY A 414 -9.96 14.63 -15.14
N VAL A 415 -10.89 15.20 -15.91
CA VAL A 415 -11.88 16.19 -15.44
C VAL A 415 -12.74 15.66 -14.28
N ASN A 416 -13.19 14.41 -14.36
CA ASN A 416 -14.08 13.82 -13.38
C ASN A 416 -13.39 12.80 -12.47
N LYS A 417 -12.06 12.79 -12.36
CA LYS A 417 -11.37 11.80 -11.53
C LYS A 417 -11.85 11.80 -10.07
N ALA A 418 -12.11 12.99 -9.54
CA ALA A 418 -12.50 13.20 -8.15
C ALA A 418 -13.87 12.59 -7.80
N ASP A 419 -14.71 12.33 -8.81
CA ASP A 419 -15.99 11.65 -8.64
C ASP A 419 -15.82 10.15 -8.33
N PHE A 420 -14.67 9.57 -8.70
CA PHE A 420 -14.40 8.14 -8.58
C PHE A 420 -13.22 7.81 -7.67
N PHE A 421 -12.26 8.70 -7.48
CA PHE A 421 -11.04 8.44 -6.73
C PHE A 421 -10.69 9.63 -5.83
N GLU A 422 -9.85 9.37 -4.82
CA GLU A 422 -9.27 10.42 -3.95
C GLU A 422 -8.14 11.19 -4.63
#